data_AF-A0A934HFR6-F1
#
_entry.id   AF-A0A934HFR6-F1
#
_cell.length_a   1.000
_cell.length_b   1.000
_cell.length_c   1.000
_cell.angle_alpha   90.00
_cell.angle_beta   90.00
_cell.angle_gamma   90.00
#
_symmetry.space_group_name_H-M   'P 1'
#
loop_
_entity.id
_entity.type
_entity.pdbx_description
1 polymer ?
#
loop_
_entity_poly.entity_id
_entity_poly.type
_entity_poly.pdbx_seq_one_letter_code
_entity_poly.pdbx_strand_id
1 'polypeptide(L)'
;MASDSVIQKTAKIRERLSPRVQRGELIGCSEQELEELKQAQNVTCLPEIYSELLRLMGKQGMGQTLDAYADHKYLLGMKSGFVEDMNEIELCYPKDAFVFWRDQQGCGYWFFRTRGCETDPAVYEYREASCFYKLAETLSEFILMQVDIDPEIRKVFAENIIRSRSINLYFDLQTDDFYAPHEHLMENSHD
;
A
#
# COMPACT_ATOMS: atom_id res chain seq x y z
N MET A 1 -8.40 21.43 1.59
CA MET A 1 -8.79 21.61 0.17
C MET A 1 -7.80 20.81 -0.66
N ALA A 2 -8.27 19.88 -1.49
CA ALA A 2 -7.38 19.17 -2.40
C ALA A 2 -6.71 20.17 -3.36
N SER A 3 -5.42 20.00 -3.63
CA SER A 3 -4.73 20.84 -4.61
C SER A 3 -5.24 20.54 -6.03
N ASP A 4 -5.17 21.52 -6.93
CA ASP A 4 -5.59 21.35 -8.34
C ASP A 4 -4.92 20.15 -9.01
N SER A 5 -3.69 19.83 -8.61
CA SER A 5 -2.96 18.64 -9.05
C SER A 5 -3.66 17.33 -8.66
N VAL A 6 -4.11 17.20 -7.41
CA VAL A 6 -4.80 16.00 -6.92
C VAL A 6 -6.11 15.79 -7.68
N ILE A 7 -6.86 16.86 -7.91
CA ILE A 7 -8.12 16.83 -8.67
C ILE A 7 -7.87 16.30 -10.09
N GLN A 8 -6.85 16.81 -10.78
CA GLN A 8 -6.49 16.36 -12.13
C GLN A 8 -6.07 14.89 -12.18
N LYS A 9 -5.25 14.44 -11.22
CA LYS A 9 -4.81 13.04 -11.15
C LYS A 9 -5.97 12.09 -10.86
N THR A 10 -6.85 12.43 -9.92
CA THR A 10 -8.06 11.64 -9.63
C THR A 10 -9.00 11.57 -10.84
N ALA A 11 -9.18 12.68 -11.57
CA ALA A 11 -9.97 12.70 -12.79
C ALA A 11 -9.40 11.75 -13.86
N LYS A 12 -8.08 11.75 -14.03
CA LYS A 12 -7.38 10.85 -14.96
C LYS A 12 -7.57 9.38 -14.57
N ILE A 13 -7.46 9.03 -13.28
CA ILE A 13 -7.72 7.67 -12.79
C ILE A 13 -9.16 7.25 -13.13
N ARG A 14 -10.14 8.11 -12.86
CA ARG A 14 -11.56 7.85 -13.16
C ARG A 14 -11.81 7.65 -14.66
N GLU A 15 -11.21 8.49 -15.51
CA GLU A 15 -11.31 8.37 -16.96
C GLU A 15 -10.80 7.01 -17.45
N ARG A 16 -9.65 6.56 -16.95
CA ARG A 16 -9.06 5.26 -17.33
C ARG A 16 -9.90 4.06 -16.88
N LEU A 17 -10.52 4.15 -15.71
CA LEU A 17 -11.32 3.06 -15.13
C LEU A 17 -12.79 3.07 -15.58
N SER A 18 -13.28 4.21 -16.09
CA SER A 18 -14.68 4.43 -16.50
C SER A 18 -15.29 3.30 -17.35
N PRO A 19 -14.60 2.77 -18.38
CA PRO A 19 -15.17 1.71 -19.21
C PRO A 19 -15.50 0.43 -18.41
N ARG A 20 -14.71 0.12 -17.37
CA ARG A 20 -14.88 -1.06 -16.52
C ARG A 20 -15.98 -0.84 -15.48
N VAL A 21 -16.07 0.38 -14.94
CA VAL A 21 -17.19 0.80 -14.07
C VAL A 21 -18.52 0.64 -14.81
N GLN A 22 -18.61 1.12 -16.07
CA GLN A 22 -19.84 1.03 -16.87
C GLN A 22 -20.25 -0.40 -17.20
N ARG A 23 -19.30 -1.33 -17.27
CA ARG A 23 -19.57 -2.77 -17.45
C ARG A 23 -19.90 -3.50 -16.14
N GLY A 24 -19.90 -2.81 -15.00
CA GLY A 24 -20.18 -3.40 -13.69
C GLY A 24 -19.07 -4.32 -13.18
N GLU A 25 -17.86 -4.21 -13.72
CA GLU A 25 -16.71 -5.04 -13.33
C GLU A 25 -16.08 -4.58 -12.01
N LEU A 26 -16.27 -3.29 -11.67
CA LEU A 26 -15.68 -2.62 -10.52
C LEU A 26 -16.76 -2.28 -9.50
N ILE A 27 -16.52 -2.64 -8.24
CA ILE A 27 -17.43 -2.34 -7.12
C ILE A 27 -16.66 -1.55 -6.08
N GLY A 28 -17.16 -0.37 -5.76
CA GLY A 28 -16.60 0.52 -4.74
C GLY A 28 -16.90 0.09 -3.31
N CYS A 29 -16.07 0.58 -2.40
CA CYS A 29 -16.36 0.62 -0.96
C CYS A 29 -17.31 1.77 -0.64
N SER A 30 -18.20 1.52 0.31
CA SER A 30 -18.98 2.53 1.03
C SER A 30 -18.13 3.25 2.08
N GLU A 31 -18.60 4.38 2.60
CA GLU A 31 -17.92 5.10 3.69
C GLU A 31 -17.76 4.25 4.96
N GLN A 32 -18.72 3.35 5.24
CA GLN A 32 -18.60 2.42 6.35
C GLN A 32 -17.44 1.44 6.13
N GLU A 33 -17.32 0.87 4.93
CA GLU A 33 -16.20 -0.02 4.57
C GLU A 33 -14.86 0.72 4.61
N LEU A 34 -14.80 2.01 4.24
CA LEU A 34 -13.59 2.82 4.43
C LEU A 34 -13.22 3.00 5.91
N GLU A 35 -14.20 3.14 6.79
CA GLU A 35 -14.01 3.22 8.23
C GLU A 35 -13.51 1.89 8.81
N GLU A 36 -14.09 0.77 8.37
CA GLU A 36 -13.63 -0.57 8.73
C GLU A 36 -12.16 -0.78 8.35
N LEU A 37 -11.75 -0.34 7.15
CA LEU A 37 -10.35 -0.41 6.72
C LEU A 37 -9.41 0.44 7.60
N LYS A 38 -9.81 1.66 7.96
CA LYS A 38 -9.03 2.52 8.86
C LYS A 38 -8.80 1.85 10.21
N GLN A 39 -9.86 1.26 10.78
CA GLN A 39 -9.80 0.55 12.06
C GLN A 39 -8.93 -0.70 11.96
N ALA A 40 -9.15 -1.55 10.95
CA ALA A 40 -8.40 -2.78 10.73
C ALA A 40 -6.90 -2.54 10.54
N GLN A 41 -6.55 -1.41 9.91
CA GLN A 41 -5.15 -1.01 9.68
C GLN A 41 -4.61 -0.09 10.77
N ASN A 42 -5.37 0.19 11.82
CA ASN A 42 -4.98 1.08 12.92
C ASN A 42 -4.42 2.43 12.42
N VAL A 43 -5.13 3.07 11.49
CA VAL A 43 -4.81 4.41 10.99
C VAL A 43 -6.01 5.34 11.18
N THR A 44 -5.75 6.64 11.35
CA THR A 44 -6.80 7.63 11.61
C THR A 44 -7.37 8.25 10.34
N CYS A 45 -6.69 8.11 9.21
CA CYS A 45 -7.10 8.69 7.94
C CYS A 45 -6.54 7.92 6.75
N LEU A 46 -7.18 8.11 5.60
CA LEU A 46 -6.74 7.61 4.30
C LEU A 46 -6.46 8.82 3.39
N PRO A 47 -5.44 8.73 2.52
CA PRO A 47 -5.24 9.72 1.47
C PRO A 47 -6.50 9.86 0.61
N GLU A 48 -6.81 11.08 0.19
CA GLU A 48 -8.00 11.35 -0.64
C GLU A 48 -7.95 10.54 -1.94
N ILE A 49 -6.78 10.47 -2.59
CA ILE A 49 -6.61 9.71 -3.83
C ILE A 49 -6.89 8.22 -3.62
N TYR A 50 -6.48 7.67 -2.48
CA TYR A 50 -6.73 6.27 -2.17
C TYR A 50 -8.20 6.02 -1.83
N SER A 51 -8.81 6.92 -1.05
CA SER A 51 -10.24 6.86 -0.72
C SER A 51 -11.10 6.87 -1.99
N GLU A 52 -10.75 7.72 -2.95
CA GLU A 52 -11.40 7.78 -4.26
C GLU A 52 -11.24 6.48 -5.06
N LEU A 53 -10.03 5.90 -5.08
CA LEU A 53 -9.82 4.60 -5.70
C LEU A 53 -10.68 3.50 -5.04
N LEU A 54 -10.73 3.48 -3.71
CA LEU A 54 -11.53 2.53 -2.95
C LEU A 54 -13.03 2.72 -3.23
N ARG A 55 -13.53 3.94 -3.35
CA ARG A 55 -14.92 4.24 -3.75
C ARG A 55 -15.26 3.80 -5.17
N LEU A 56 -14.27 3.67 -6.04
CA LEU A 56 -14.48 3.23 -7.42
C LEU A 56 -14.46 1.71 -7.55
N MET A 57 -13.55 1.04 -6.84
CA MET A 57 -13.23 -0.37 -7.10
C MET A 57 -12.73 -1.16 -5.89
N GLY A 58 -12.80 -0.57 -4.70
CA GLY A 58 -12.15 -1.11 -3.51
C GLY A 58 -12.74 -2.42 -3.01
N LYS A 59 -14.01 -2.70 -3.30
CA LYS A 59 -14.68 -3.95 -2.89
C LYS A 59 -14.44 -5.07 -3.88
N GLN A 60 -14.42 -4.75 -5.18
CA GLN A 60 -14.13 -5.69 -6.25
C GLN A 60 -13.44 -4.97 -7.41
N GLY A 61 -12.34 -5.57 -7.85
CA GLY A 61 -11.69 -5.22 -9.10
C GLY A 61 -10.28 -4.67 -8.92
N MET A 62 -9.87 -4.27 -7.70
CA MET A 62 -8.48 -3.89 -7.45
C MET A 62 -7.57 -5.08 -7.67
N GLY A 63 -7.93 -6.25 -7.16
CA GLY A 63 -7.08 -7.43 -7.34
C GLY A 63 -6.86 -7.82 -8.81
N GLN A 64 -7.88 -7.66 -9.66
CA GLN A 64 -7.78 -7.93 -11.10
C GLN A 64 -7.04 -6.83 -11.86
N THR A 65 -7.21 -5.57 -11.44
CA THR A 65 -6.60 -4.40 -12.09
C THR A 65 -5.16 -4.21 -11.70
N LEU A 66 -4.80 -4.61 -10.48
CA LEU A 66 -3.49 -4.42 -9.89
C LEU A 66 -2.70 -5.73 -9.83
N ASP A 67 -3.30 -6.87 -10.16
CA ASP A 67 -2.68 -8.19 -10.04
C ASP A 67 -2.18 -8.46 -8.59
N ALA A 68 -3.08 -8.26 -7.64
CA ALA A 68 -2.76 -8.06 -6.23
C ALA A 68 -3.80 -8.65 -5.29
N TYR A 69 -3.40 -8.98 -4.07
CA TYR A 69 -4.37 -8.96 -2.97
C TYR A 69 -4.55 -7.50 -2.56
N ALA A 70 -5.64 -6.90 -3.04
CA ALA A 70 -5.92 -5.48 -2.80
C ALA A 70 -7.39 -5.21 -2.50
N ASP A 71 -8.34 -6.08 -2.83
CA ASP A 71 -9.76 -5.83 -2.54
C ASP A 71 -10.04 -5.76 -1.01
N HIS A 72 -11.12 -5.07 -0.61
CA HIS A 72 -11.53 -4.79 0.77
C HIS A 72 -11.36 -5.98 1.71
N LYS A 73 -11.86 -7.16 1.32
CA LYS A 73 -11.80 -8.39 2.11
C LYS A 73 -10.36 -8.81 2.48
N TYR A 74 -9.38 -8.51 1.62
CA TYR A 74 -7.97 -8.80 1.87
C TYR A 74 -7.32 -7.69 2.71
N LEU A 75 -7.68 -6.43 2.44
CA LEU A 75 -7.13 -5.28 3.17
C LEU A 75 -7.41 -5.31 4.67
N LEU A 76 -8.55 -5.88 5.09
CA LEU A 76 -8.92 -6.02 6.51
C LEU A 76 -7.90 -6.82 7.33
N GLY A 77 -7.23 -7.82 6.73
CA GLY A 77 -6.22 -8.65 7.40
C GLY A 77 -4.79 -8.35 6.95
N MET A 78 -4.59 -7.33 6.10
CA MET A 78 -3.30 -7.17 5.41
C MET A 78 -2.21 -6.66 6.34
N LYS A 79 -2.55 -5.70 7.21
CA LYS A 79 -1.57 -5.17 8.17
C LYS A 79 -1.18 -6.21 9.20
N SER A 80 -2.10 -7.04 9.68
CA SER A 80 -1.74 -8.09 10.66
C SER A 80 -0.74 -9.07 10.05
N GLY A 81 -0.97 -9.54 8.81
CA GLY A 81 0.00 -10.39 8.11
C GLY A 81 1.35 -9.71 7.88
N PHE A 82 1.33 -8.43 7.48
CA PHE A 82 2.57 -7.64 7.36
C PHE A 82 3.33 -7.57 8.70
N VAL A 83 2.64 -7.30 9.80
CA VAL A 83 3.26 -7.19 11.13
C VAL A 83 3.82 -8.53 11.61
N GLU A 84 3.11 -9.63 11.37
CA GLU A 84 3.60 -10.98 11.65
C GLU A 84 4.92 -11.23 10.91
N ASP A 85 4.94 -10.99 9.59
CA ASP A 85 6.13 -11.19 8.76
C ASP A 85 7.29 -10.27 9.18
N MET A 86 7.02 -9.02 9.55
CA MET A 86 8.05 -8.10 10.06
C MET A 86 8.65 -8.56 11.40
N ASN A 87 7.81 -9.08 12.30
CA ASN A 87 8.24 -9.55 13.62
C ASN A 87 9.13 -10.80 13.51
N GLU A 88 8.83 -11.71 12.56
CA GLU A 88 9.63 -12.92 12.34
C GLU A 88 11.08 -12.63 11.96
N ILE A 89 11.32 -11.50 11.29
CA ILE A 89 12.66 -11.07 10.85
C ILE A 89 13.21 -9.89 11.66
N GLU A 90 12.57 -9.57 12.79
CA GLU A 90 12.94 -8.45 13.68
C GLU A 90 13.08 -7.10 12.95
N LEU A 91 12.32 -6.90 11.87
CA LEU A 91 12.35 -5.67 11.09
C LEU A 91 11.36 -4.66 11.67
N CYS A 92 11.87 -3.49 12.04
CA CYS A 92 11.02 -2.41 12.50
C CYS A 92 10.18 -1.85 11.34
N TYR A 93 8.96 -1.37 11.59
CA TYR A 93 8.10 -0.77 10.57
C TYR A 93 7.36 0.48 11.09
N PRO A 94 6.87 1.36 10.19
CA PRO A 94 6.12 2.54 10.61
C PRO A 94 4.72 2.16 11.09
N LYS A 95 4.35 2.55 12.31
CA LYS A 95 3.01 2.26 12.87
C LYS A 95 1.88 2.91 12.08
N ASP A 96 2.15 4.03 11.43
CA ASP A 96 1.24 4.76 10.57
C ASP A 96 1.23 4.26 9.12
N ALA A 97 1.87 3.11 8.84
CA ALA A 97 1.76 2.46 7.54
C ALA A 97 0.34 1.91 7.33
N PHE A 98 -0.23 2.21 6.16
CA PHE A 98 -1.38 1.51 5.62
C PHE A 98 -0.89 0.60 4.50
N VAL A 99 -1.06 -0.71 4.67
CA VAL A 99 -0.62 -1.74 3.72
C VAL A 99 -1.75 -2.01 2.74
N PHE A 100 -1.57 -1.58 1.50
CA PHE A 100 -2.66 -1.53 0.50
C PHE A 100 -2.53 -2.54 -0.62
N TRP A 101 -1.44 -3.31 -0.64
CA TRP A 101 -1.14 -4.29 -1.66
C TRP A 101 -0.26 -5.38 -1.06
N ARG A 102 -0.61 -6.63 -1.32
CA ARG A 102 0.30 -7.78 -1.18
C ARG A 102 0.42 -8.51 -2.52
N ASP A 103 1.64 -8.92 -2.88
CA ASP A 103 1.83 -9.71 -4.09
C ASP A 103 1.15 -11.09 -3.95
N GLN A 104 0.90 -11.75 -5.09
CA GLN A 104 0.24 -13.05 -5.08
C GLN A 104 1.13 -14.18 -4.55
N GLN A 105 2.44 -13.96 -4.53
CA GLN A 105 3.41 -14.93 -4.00
C GLN A 105 3.54 -14.84 -2.47
N GLY A 106 3.04 -13.76 -1.87
CA GLY A 106 3.03 -13.53 -0.43
C GLY A 106 4.31 -12.92 0.12
N CYS A 107 5.30 -12.61 -0.72
CA CYS A 107 6.66 -12.19 -0.37
C CYS A 107 6.86 -10.66 -0.40
N GLY A 108 5.86 -9.91 -0.87
CA GLY A 108 5.94 -8.46 -1.06
C GLY A 108 4.74 -7.71 -0.50
N TYR A 109 5.01 -6.58 0.17
CA TYR A 109 4.00 -5.66 0.69
C TYR A 109 4.25 -4.24 0.18
N TRP A 110 3.18 -3.54 -0.21
CA TRP A 110 3.24 -2.11 -0.49
C TRP A 110 2.43 -1.34 0.52
N PHE A 111 2.99 -0.22 0.96
CA PHE A 111 2.35 0.64 1.93
C PHE A 111 2.63 2.11 1.64
N PHE A 112 1.79 2.97 2.18
CA PHE A 112 2.04 4.40 2.32
C PHE A 112 1.91 4.78 3.79
N ARG A 113 2.50 5.90 4.18
CA ARG A 113 2.35 6.46 5.53
C ARG A 113 1.13 7.37 5.58
N THR A 114 0.38 7.32 6.67
CA THR A 114 -0.80 8.18 6.88
C THR A 114 -0.51 9.41 7.74
N ARG A 115 0.76 9.67 8.10
CA ARG A 115 1.16 10.85 8.87
C ARG A 115 0.67 12.13 8.22
N GLY A 116 -0.04 12.96 9.01
CA GLY A 116 -0.53 14.26 8.54
C GLY A 116 -1.67 14.20 7.52
N CYS A 117 -2.22 13.00 7.23
CA CYS A 117 -3.31 12.81 6.29
C CYS A 117 -3.03 13.46 4.91
N GLU A 118 -1.80 13.29 4.43
CA GLU A 118 -1.40 13.76 3.11
C GLU A 118 -2.31 13.18 2.02
N THR A 119 -2.67 14.01 1.05
CA THR A 119 -3.63 13.64 0.01
C THR A 119 -3.08 12.65 -1.00
N ASP A 120 -1.76 12.60 -1.18
CA ASP A 120 -1.07 11.87 -2.24
C ASP A 120 0.35 11.43 -1.80
N PRO A 121 0.47 10.57 -0.77
CA PRO A 121 1.75 10.24 -0.13
C PRO A 121 2.66 9.38 -1.01
N ALA A 122 3.93 9.29 -0.65
CA ALA A 122 4.87 8.35 -1.25
C ALA A 122 4.49 6.88 -1.00
N VAL A 123 4.92 6.00 -1.92
CA VAL A 123 4.68 4.55 -1.85
C VAL A 123 5.99 3.83 -1.58
N TYR A 124 5.94 2.88 -0.65
CA TYR A 124 7.05 2.04 -0.25
C TYR A 124 6.73 0.57 -0.50
N GLU A 125 7.75 -0.23 -0.80
CA GLU A 125 7.70 -1.69 -0.93
C GLU A 125 8.62 -2.32 0.10
N TYR A 126 8.13 -3.38 0.73
CA TYR A 126 8.94 -4.40 1.37
C TYR A 126 8.97 -5.63 0.48
N ARG A 127 10.15 -6.22 0.26
CA ARG A 127 10.34 -7.51 -0.39
C ARG A 127 11.49 -8.24 0.32
N GLU A 128 11.29 -9.52 0.63
CA GLU A 128 12.23 -10.45 1.31
C GLU A 128 13.73 -10.11 1.16
N ALA A 129 14.24 -9.15 1.94
CA ALA A 129 15.66 -8.72 2.00
C ALA A 129 15.85 -7.53 2.98
N SER A 130 15.17 -7.55 4.13
CA SER A 130 15.46 -6.71 5.30
C SER A 130 15.35 -5.18 5.18
N CYS A 131 14.84 -4.60 4.09
CA CYS A 131 14.63 -3.14 4.02
C CYS A 131 13.43 -2.72 3.18
N PHE A 132 13.02 -1.46 3.39
CA PHE A 132 11.94 -0.81 2.65
C PHE A 132 12.50 0.05 1.53
N TYR A 133 11.87 0.01 0.37
CA TYR A 133 12.24 0.79 -0.81
C TYR A 133 11.14 1.78 -1.15
N LYS A 134 11.48 3.05 -1.36
CA LYS A 134 10.54 4.00 -1.95
C LYS A 134 10.40 3.69 -3.44
N LEU A 135 9.18 3.41 -3.90
CA LEU A 135 8.89 3.07 -5.29
C LEU A 135 8.37 4.24 -6.11
N ALA A 136 7.64 5.16 -5.47
CA ALA A 136 7.09 6.34 -6.11
C ALA A 136 7.05 7.50 -5.13
N GLU A 137 7.22 8.72 -5.63
CA GLU A 137 7.10 9.94 -4.83
C GLU A 137 5.64 10.19 -4.44
N THR A 138 4.69 9.71 -5.24
CA THR A 138 3.26 9.87 -4.96
C THR A 138 2.45 8.60 -5.29
N LEU A 139 1.38 8.39 -4.54
CA LEU A 139 0.47 7.25 -4.68
C LEU A 139 -0.26 7.27 -6.02
N SER A 140 -0.65 8.45 -6.48
CA SER A 140 -1.28 8.64 -7.78
C SER A 140 -0.38 8.26 -8.95
N GLU A 141 0.91 8.60 -8.91
CA GLU A 141 1.88 8.16 -9.93
C GLU A 141 1.97 6.65 -9.97
N PHE A 142 2.08 6.03 -8.79
CA PHE A 142 2.07 4.58 -8.67
C PHE A 142 0.78 3.99 -9.27
N ILE A 143 -0.41 4.44 -8.87
CA ILE A 143 -1.69 3.94 -9.40
C ILE A 143 -1.77 4.12 -10.92
N LEU A 144 -1.40 5.28 -11.45
CA LEU A 144 -1.44 5.55 -12.90
C LEU A 144 -0.49 4.63 -13.67
N MET A 145 0.74 4.42 -13.17
CA MET A 145 1.65 3.43 -13.76
C MET A 145 0.99 2.05 -13.79
N GLN A 146 0.32 1.67 -12.72
CA GLN A 146 -0.30 0.35 -12.60
C GLN A 146 -1.55 0.19 -13.49
N VAL A 147 -2.31 1.25 -13.73
CA VAL A 147 -3.50 1.21 -14.60
C VAL A 147 -3.14 1.32 -16.08
N ASP A 148 -2.05 2.02 -16.42
CA ASP A 148 -1.60 2.21 -17.80
C ASP A 148 -0.75 1.04 -18.33
N ILE A 149 -0.19 0.19 -17.47
CA ILE A 149 0.59 -0.98 -17.90
C ILE A 149 -0.36 -2.08 -18.40
N ASP A 150 -0.19 -2.48 -19.66
CA ASP A 150 -0.82 -3.66 -20.24
C ASP A 150 -0.54 -4.90 -19.38
N PRO A 151 -1.54 -5.72 -19.03
CA PRO A 151 -1.35 -6.94 -18.22
C PRO A 151 -0.24 -7.87 -18.73
N GLU A 152 -0.06 -8.00 -20.05
CA GLU A 152 0.99 -8.81 -20.66
C GLU A 152 2.39 -8.19 -20.48
N ILE A 153 2.48 -6.86 -20.59
CA ILE A 153 3.72 -6.12 -20.31
C ILE A 153 4.05 -6.23 -18.82
N ARG A 154 3.04 -6.20 -17.94
CA ARG A 154 3.22 -6.29 -16.49
C ARG A 154 3.88 -7.60 -16.05
N LYS A 155 3.49 -8.72 -16.66
CA LYS A 155 4.10 -10.04 -16.42
C LYS A 155 5.59 -10.04 -16.76
N VAL A 156 5.95 -9.41 -17.90
CA VAL A 156 7.34 -9.27 -18.33
C VAL A 156 8.14 -8.32 -17.41
N PHE A 157 7.53 -7.24 -16.91
CA PHE A 157 8.19 -6.33 -15.97
C PHE A 157 8.35 -6.92 -14.56
N ALA A 158 7.37 -7.65 -14.05
CA ALA A 158 7.45 -8.34 -12.77
C ALA A 158 8.61 -9.34 -12.75
N GLU A 159 8.86 -10.02 -13.87
CA GLU A 159 9.99 -10.95 -14.04
C GLU A 159 11.35 -10.23 -14.23
N ASN A 160 11.38 -9.02 -14.78
CA ASN A 160 12.63 -8.30 -15.12
C ASN A 160 13.08 -7.24 -14.09
N ILE A 161 12.19 -6.72 -13.25
CA ILE A 161 12.57 -5.86 -12.10
C ILE A 161 13.40 -6.68 -11.09
N ILE A 162 13.15 -8.00 -11.00
CA ILE A 162 13.94 -8.97 -10.21
C ILE A 162 15.42 -8.99 -10.63
N ARG A 163 15.75 -8.67 -11.90
CA ARG A 163 17.13 -8.73 -12.41
C ARG A 163 17.89 -7.41 -12.42
N SER A 164 17.23 -6.26 -12.33
CA SER A 164 17.86 -4.96 -12.64
C SER A 164 18.05 -4.01 -11.45
N ARG A 165 17.45 -4.29 -10.28
CA ARG A 165 17.51 -3.37 -9.12
C ARG A 165 18.51 -3.76 -8.02
N SER A 166 19.55 -4.51 -8.36
CA SER A 166 20.74 -4.69 -7.50
C SER A 166 21.64 -3.44 -7.43
N ILE A 167 21.22 -2.28 -7.92
CA ILE A 167 22.06 -1.08 -7.96
C ILE A 167 21.25 0.14 -7.50
N ASN A 168 21.57 0.55 -6.26
CA ASN A 168 21.35 1.84 -5.62
C ASN A 168 19.90 2.26 -5.32
N LEU A 169 19.58 2.26 -4.02
CA LEU A 169 19.00 3.39 -3.28
C LEU A 169 18.95 3.02 -1.77
N TYR A 170 20.09 3.16 -1.09
CA TYR A 170 20.09 3.27 0.37
C TYR A 170 19.52 4.65 0.71
N PHE A 171 18.35 4.69 1.35
CA PHE A 171 17.89 5.89 2.01
C PHE A 171 17.64 5.63 3.48
N ASP A 172 18.22 6.53 4.26
CA ASP A 172 18.24 6.61 5.71
C ASP A 172 16.81 6.93 6.19
N LEU A 173 16.05 5.88 6.46
CA LEU A 173 14.86 5.96 7.27
C LEU A 173 15.33 6.28 8.69
N GLN A 174 15.25 7.56 9.09
CA GLN A 174 15.70 8.00 10.41
C GLN A 174 15.11 7.08 11.49
N THR A 175 16.01 6.51 12.30
CA THR A 175 15.78 5.42 13.25
C THR A 175 14.73 5.73 14.33
N ASP A 176 14.34 6.99 14.49
CA ASP A 176 13.37 7.43 15.50
C ASP A 176 11.90 7.17 15.11
N ASP A 177 11.62 6.85 13.84
CA ASP A 177 10.26 6.63 13.32
C ASP A 177 9.84 5.13 13.27
N PHE A 178 10.71 4.24 13.74
CA PHE A 178 10.60 2.79 13.60
C PHE A 178 10.45 2.13 14.95
N TYR A 179 9.41 1.29 15.12
CA TYR A 179 9.17 0.60 16.38
C TYR A 179 9.87 -0.75 16.38
N ALA A 180 10.72 -1.00 17.38
CA ALA A 180 11.30 -2.31 17.62
C ALA A 180 10.23 -3.29 18.16
N PRO A 181 10.19 -4.54 17.68
CA PRO A 181 9.35 -5.56 18.29
C PRO A 181 9.89 -5.91 19.69
N HIS A 182 9.13 -5.52 20.72
CA HIS A 182 9.23 -5.94 22.13
C HIS A 182 10.53 -5.65 22.91
N GLU A 183 10.58 -4.49 23.57
CA GLU A 183 11.13 -4.40 24.93
C GLU A 183 10.01 -4.69 25.94
N HIS A 184 9.84 -5.96 26.30
CA HIS A 184 9.11 -6.35 27.52
C HIS A 184 10.01 -7.21 28.42
N LEU A 185 10.66 -6.50 29.34
CA LEU A 185 10.86 -6.88 30.74
C LEU A 185 11.50 -8.24 31.00
N MET A 186 12.83 -8.30 30.84
CA MET A 186 13.68 -9.04 31.77
C MET A 186 13.90 -8.17 33.01
N GLU A 187 12.93 -8.11 33.93
CA GLU A 187 13.22 -7.70 35.30
C GLU A 187 13.51 -8.93 36.15
N ASN A 188 14.79 -9.05 36.47
CA ASN A 188 15.32 -9.90 37.52
C ASN A 188 14.64 -9.55 38.85
N SER A 189 14.12 -10.56 39.54
CA SER A 189 14.08 -10.54 41.00
C SER A 189 14.61 -11.87 41.52
N HIS A 190 15.91 -11.88 41.81
CA HIS A 190 16.42 -12.63 42.95
C HIS A 190 15.82 -12.02 44.21
N ASP A 191 15.10 -12.83 44.97
CA ASP A 191 15.26 -13.02 46.41
C ASP A 191 14.63 -14.38 46.81
#